data_AF-A0A8I1SSH3-F1
#
_entry.id   AF-A0A8I1SSH3-F1
#
_cell.length_a   1.000
_cell.length_b   1.000
_cell.length_c   1.000
_cell.angle_alpha   90.00
_cell.angle_beta   90.00
_cell.angle_gamma   90.00
#
_symmetry.space_group_name_H-M   'P 1'
#
loop_
_entity.id
_entity.type
_entity.pdbx_description
1 polymer ?
#
loop_
_entity_poly.entity_id
_entity_poly.type
_entity_poly.pdbx_seq_one_letter_code
_entity_poly.pdbx_strand_id
1 'polypeptide(L)'
;MAETPATSVQVKAGEVIVQRLFQVSFSIDLAKVEGLWADRSGEKASRTKLANTPAKAVAFDVPPVLLSLGPVEFPVGSETVRANAVARLYDFGVIAISLRVPVKDSPWAGYVTLINALDREMGCGEHEIWRSLLDKVRAPVAPAIIRPFASDLQEEYLLAIVQEWGSPVEVASLPERPELIPLLSGESRPLSEGARKDLLRYKGSYFEDDLVVLTWDRAFVCEPRGDSDVVEVLEMANAQLLEFRYYDELLDDELPRMYDLVEETQRATSILSARKFSRLARKLYTLVAEVTELTERVDNALQVTEDVYLARVYTMAVDSFRVKPVSAAVDRKLSIIKDTYTALFDEASGKRAEWLEIAIVILIVFEVILALLWHI
;
A
#
# COMPACT_ATOMS: atom_id res chain seq x y z
N MET A 1 23.08 -48.95 -13.18
CA MET A 1 22.75 -47.62 -13.75
C MET A 1 23.24 -46.61 -12.75
N ALA A 2 24.33 -45.91 -13.07
CA ALA A 2 24.79 -44.80 -12.25
C ALA A 2 23.79 -43.65 -12.44
N GLU A 3 23.18 -43.18 -11.35
CA GLU A 3 22.47 -41.91 -11.34
C GLU A 3 23.48 -40.82 -11.70
N THR A 4 23.32 -40.23 -12.89
CA THR A 4 23.96 -38.97 -13.23
C THR A 4 23.56 -37.98 -12.13
N PRO A 5 24.50 -37.35 -11.39
CA PRO A 5 24.14 -36.36 -10.41
C PRO A 5 23.37 -35.26 -11.15
N ALA A 6 22.12 -35.04 -10.78
CA ALA A 6 21.34 -33.93 -11.30
C ALA A 6 22.19 -32.68 -11.12
N THR A 7 22.60 -32.08 -12.23
CA THR A 7 23.48 -30.91 -12.21
C THR A 7 22.80 -29.85 -11.37
N SER A 8 23.33 -29.57 -10.18
CA SER A 8 22.68 -28.64 -9.25
C SER A 8 22.69 -27.28 -9.91
N VAL A 9 21.50 -26.79 -10.26
CA VAL A 9 21.32 -25.48 -10.88
C VAL A 9 21.93 -24.42 -9.97
N GLN A 10 22.68 -23.50 -10.58
CA GLN A 10 23.40 -22.45 -9.87
C GLN A 10 22.84 -21.09 -10.29
N VAL A 11 22.55 -20.23 -9.31
CA VAL A 11 22.29 -18.81 -9.49
C VAL A 11 23.65 -18.12 -9.58
N LYS A 12 24.06 -17.75 -10.80
CA LYS A 12 25.31 -17.06 -11.06
C LYS A 12 25.24 -15.59 -10.65
N ALA A 13 24.11 -14.94 -10.96
CA ALA A 13 23.77 -13.61 -10.48
C ALA A 13 22.30 -13.58 -10.05
N GLY A 14 22.08 -13.09 -8.83
CA GLY A 14 20.78 -13.00 -8.18
C GLY A 14 20.72 -11.81 -7.22
N GLU A 15 19.52 -11.50 -6.74
CA GLU A 15 19.30 -10.57 -5.64
C GLU A 15 18.10 -11.03 -4.81
N VAL A 16 18.23 -10.98 -3.48
CA VAL A 16 17.07 -11.07 -2.59
C VAL A 16 16.74 -9.67 -2.11
N ILE A 17 15.49 -9.24 -2.31
CA ILE A 17 15.01 -7.95 -1.80
C ILE A 17 14.03 -8.22 -0.66
N VAL A 18 14.40 -7.79 0.54
CA VAL A 18 13.48 -7.73 1.67
C VAL A 18 12.88 -6.34 1.74
N GLN A 19 11.56 -6.23 1.63
CA GLN A 19 10.86 -4.95 1.62
C GLN A 19 9.97 -4.80 2.84
N ARG A 20 9.95 -3.59 3.38
CA ARG A 20 8.98 -3.17 4.39
C ARG A 20 8.43 -1.80 4.07
N LEU A 21 7.12 -1.67 4.07
CA LEU A 21 6.41 -0.44 3.74
C LEU A 21 5.77 0.11 5.01
N PHE A 22 5.90 1.41 5.22
CA PHE A 22 5.38 2.11 6.38
C PHE A 22 4.44 3.22 5.95
N GLN A 23 3.29 3.29 6.61
CA GLN A 23 2.37 4.39 6.41
C GLN A 23 2.64 5.47 7.48
N VAL A 24 3.18 6.62 7.06
CA VAL A 24 3.74 7.61 8.01
C VAL A 24 2.96 8.91 8.09
N SER A 25 2.10 9.20 7.11
CA SER A 25 1.46 10.50 6.99
C SER A 25 0.33 10.51 5.98
N PHE A 26 -0.45 11.60 5.97
CA PHE A 26 -1.49 11.80 4.97
C PHE A 26 -0.93 12.00 3.55
N SER A 27 0.22 12.68 3.43
CA SER A 27 0.88 12.90 2.14
C SER A 27 2.32 13.37 2.35
N ILE A 28 3.14 13.23 1.33
CA ILE A 28 4.53 13.68 1.32
C ILE A 28 4.76 14.59 0.12
N ASP A 29 5.25 15.80 0.37
CA ASP A 29 5.72 16.71 -0.68
C ASP A 29 7.05 16.20 -1.25
N LEU A 30 6.96 15.39 -2.29
CA LEU A 30 8.12 14.75 -2.89
C LEU A 30 9.13 15.74 -3.49
N ALA A 31 8.70 16.91 -3.99
CA ALA A 31 9.62 17.91 -4.51
C ALA A 31 10.46 18.52 -3.39
N LYS A 32 9.84 18.73 -2.23
CA LYS A 32 10.52 19.19 -1.02
C LYS A 32 11.44 18.12 -0.45
N VAL A 33 11.09 16.84 -0.54
CA VAL A 33 11.99 15.72 -0.18
C VAL A 33 13.30 15.80 -0.95
N GLU A 34 13.26 15.99 -2.27
CA GLU A 34 14.47 16.04 -3.11
C GLU A 34 15.42 17.15 -2.66
N GLY A 35 14.90 18.36 -2.44
CA GLY A 35 15.70 19.50 -1.96
C GLY A 35 16.28 19.24 -0.56
N LEU A 36 15.44 18.79 0.38
CA LEU A 36 15.87 18.52 1.76
C LEU A 36 16.90 17.40 1.84
N TRP A 37 16.78 16.36 1.02
CA TRP A 37 17.73 15.25 1.00
C TRP A 37 19.08 15.72 0.46
N ALA A 38 19.10 16.37 -0.70
CA ALA A 38 20.33 16.89 -1.31
C ALA A 38 21.09 17.83 -0.35
N ASP A 39 20.38 18.70 0.36
CA ASP A 39 20.96 19.66 1.29
C ASP A 39 21.51 19.03 2.58
N ARG A 40 20.89 17.94 3.07
CA ARG A 40 21.16 17.39 4.41
C ARG A 40 22.01 16.13 4.41
N SER A 41 21.89 15.27 3.40
CA SER A 41 22.66 14.02 3.29
C SER A 41 23.87 14.15 2.37
N GLY A 42 23.88 15.15 1.47
CA GLY A 42 24.89 15.26 0.40
C GLY A 42 24.76 14.18 -0.68
N GLU A 43 23.77 13.30 -0.57
CA GLU A 43 23.45 12.26 -1.54
C GLU A 43 22.33 12.73 -2.47
N LYS A 44 22.37 12.27 -3.73
CA LYS A 44 21.33 12.63 -4.71
C LYS A 44 20.08 11.80 -4.48
N ALA A 45 18.97 12.46 -4.22
CA ALA A 45 17.65 11.88 -4.46
C ALA A 45 17.42 11.73 -5.96
N SER A 46 16.65 10.72 -6.37
CA SER A 46 16.25 10.54 -7.77
C SER A 46 14.77 10.21 -7.86
N ARG A 47 14.09 10.71 -8.89
CA ARG A 47 12.75 10.25 -9.22
C ARG A 47 12.82 8.85 -9.81
N THR A 48 12.01 7.94 -9.27
CA THR A 48 11.83 6.60 -9.82
C THR A 48 11.26 6.73 -11.22
N LYS A 49 11.90 6.09 -12.18
CA LYS A 49 11.41 5.96 -13.55
C LYS A 49 11.34 4.48 -13.85
N LEU A 50 10.28 4.08 -14.56
CA LEU A 50 10.26 2.78 -15.21
C LEU A 50 11.25 2.89 -16.37
N ALA A 51 12.45 2.36 -16.18
CA ALA A 51 13.60 2.65 -17.03
C ALA A 51 13.46 2.00 -18.40
N ASN A 52 12.76 0.87 -18.47
CA ASN A 52 12.64 0.04 -19.66
C ASN A 52 11.23 0.00 -20.23
N THR A 53 10.30 0.64 -19.53
CA THR A 53 8.94 0.83 -20.00
C THR A 53 8.81 2.20 -20.64
N PRO A 54 8.37 2.31 -21.90
CA PRO A 54 8.05 3.60 -22.48
C PRO A 54 7.04 4.32 -21.59
N ALA A 55 7.26 5.61 -21.30
CA ALA A 55 6.35 6.39 -20.46
C ALA A 55 4.90 6.48 -21.00
N LYS A 56 4.71 6.15 -22.29
CA LYS A 56 3.38 6.02 -22.93
C LYS A 56 2.69 4.69 -22.66
N ALA A 57 3.36 3.76 -21.99
CA ALA A 57 2.95 2.38 -21.83
C ALA A 57 2.64 2.06 -20.36
N VAL A 58 3.52 2.47 -19.45
CA VAL A 58 3.23 2.59 -18.01
C VAL A 58 4.00 3.79 -17.46
N ALA A 59 3.39 4.56 -16.58
CA ALA A 59 4.05 5.66 -15.89
C ALA A 59 3.47 5.86 -14.49
N PHE A 60 4.33 6.33 -13.59
CA PHE A 60 3.84 6.95 -12.35
C PHE A 60 3.21 8.30 -12.68
N ASP A 61 2.01 8.57 -12.17
CA ASP A 61 1.40 9.89 -12.30
C ASP A 61 2.24 10.93 -11.52
N VAL A 62 2.55 10.61 -10.27
CA VAL A 62 3.54 11.33 -9.46
C VAL A 62 4.72 10.38 -9.17
N PRO A 63 5.86 10.51 -9.88
CA PRO A 63 7.00 9.62 -9.72
C PRO A 63 7.54 9.60 -8.28
N PRO A 64 7.60 8.43 -7.63
CA PRO A 64 8.11 8.30 -6.26
C PRO A 64 9.57 8.75 -6.16
N VAL A 65 9.98 9.28 -5.01
CA VAL A 65 11.37 9.66 -4.77
C VAL A 65 12.14 8.48 -4.19
N LEU A 66 13.19 8.06 -4.88
CA LEU A 66 14.15 7.06 -4.44
C LEU A 66 15.35 7.73 -3.76
N LEU A 67 15.63 7.29 -2.54
CA LEU A 67 16.75 7.69 -1.71
C LEU A 67 17.70 6.50 -1.53
N SER A 68 18.99 6.72 -1.75
CA SER A 68 20.01 5.76 -1.31
C SER A 68 20.22 5.92 0.20
N LEU A 69 20.31 4.82 0.93
CA LEU A 69 20.64 4.83 2.37
C LEU A 69 22.03 4.23 2.64
N GLY A 70 22.68 3.73 1.60
CA GLY A 70 23.99 3.09 1.67
C GLY A 70 23.95 1.62 2.12
N PRO A 71 25.13 0.99 2.23
CA PRO A 71 25.22 -0.39 2.68
C PRO A 71 24.90 -0.53 4.17
N VAL A 72 24.25 -1.64 4.52
CA VAL A 72 23.97 -2.06 5.89
C VAL A 72 24.38 -3.52 6.07
N GLU A 73 24.71 -3.88 7.30
CA GLU A 73 25.06 -5.24 7.69
C GLU A 73 24.20 -5.66 8.88
N PHE A 74 23.68 -6.88 8.84
CA PHE A 74 22.84 -7.44 9.89
C PHE A 74 23.03 -8.96 9.99
N PRO A 75 22.81 -9.55 11.17
CA PRO A 75 22.93 -10.99 11.36
C PRO A 75 21.77 -11.73 10.67
N VAL A 76 22.08 -12.84 10.02
CA VAL A 76 21.11 -13.81 9.49
C VAL A 76 21.58 -15.20 9.90
N GLY A 77 20.94 -15.78 10.92
CA GLY A 77 21.45 -16.98 11.57
C GLY A 77 22.85 -16.75 12.17
N SER A 78 23.84 -17.54 11.73
CA SER A 78 25.24 -17.43 12.18
C SER A 78 26.10 -16.52 11.30
N GLU A 79 25.55 -16.01 10.20
CA GLU A 79 26.29 -15.21 9.22
C GLU A 79 25.91 -13.74 9.31
N THR A 80 26.79 -12.86 8.87
CA THR A 80 26.49 -11.43 8.69
C THR A 80 26.25 -11.19 7.20
N VAL A 81 25.05 -10.71 6.87
CA VAL A 81 24.67 -10.41 5.50
C VAL A 81 24.82 -8.92 5.27
N ARG A 82 25.41 -8.56 4.13
CA ARG A 82 25.51 -7.18 3.66
C ARG A 82 24.43 -6.92 2.63
N ALA A 83 23.66 -5.85 2.83
CA ALA A 83 22.65 -5.39 1.90
C ALA A 83 22.89 -3.93 1.52
N ASN A 84 22.37 -3.52 0.36
CA ASN A 84 22.22 -2.11 0.03
C ASN A 84 20.81 -1.65 0.44
N ALA A 85 20.72 -0.63 1.28
CA ALA A 85 19.45 -0.10 1.72
C ALA A 85 19.02 1.08 0.82
N VAL A 86 17.75 1.06 0.41
CA VAL A 86 17.11 2.16 -0.32
C VAL A 86 15.75 2.45 0.27
N ALA A 87 15.29 3.69 0.16
CA ALA A 87 13.94 4.09 0.53
C ALA A 87 13.23 4.76 -0.64
N ARG A 88 11.99 4.38 -0.90
CA ARG A 88 11.12 5.00 -1.89
C ARG A 88 9.94 5.68 -1.18
N LEU A 89 9.73 6.95 -1.48
CA LEU A 89 8.68 7.77 -0.88
C LEU A 89 7.60 8.04 -1.91
N TYR A 90 6.37 7.73 -1.52
CA TYR A 90 5.15 7.97 -2.29
C TYR A 90 4.45 9.23 -1.77
N ASP A 91 3.83 9.98 -2.68
CA ASP A 91 3.17 11.24 -2.36
C ASP A 91 1.91 11.06 -1.49
N PHE A 92 1.31 9.88 -1.53
CA PHE A 92 0.19 9.47 -0.65
C PHE A 92 0.61 9.01 0.75
N GLY A 93 1.87 9.19 1.17
CA GLY A 93 2.25 9.03 2.57
C GLY A 93 3.07 7.80 2.92
N VAL A 94 3.27 6.89 1.97
CA VAL A 94 4.00 5.64 2.19
C VAL A 94 5.51 5.81 2.00
N ILE A 95 6.29 5.18 2.88
CA ILE A 95 7.73 4.99 2.74
C ILE A 95 8.03 3.50 2.63
N ALA A 96 8.51 3.06 1.47
CA ALA A 96 8.96 1.69 1.24
C ALA A 96 10.48 1.61 1.44
N ILE A 97 10.94 0.77 2.36
CA ILE A 97 12.37 0.51 2.60
C ILE A 97 12.70 -0.87 2.04
N SER A 98 13.73 -0.95 1.21
CA SER A 98 14.20 -2.20 0.62
C SER A 98 15.64 -2.49 1.04
N LEU A 99 15.89 -3.70 1.51
CA LEU A 99 17.21 -4.26 1.74
C LEU A 99 17.55 -5.21 0.59
N ARG A 100 18.49 -4.79 -0.25
CA ARG A 100 18.91 -5.50 -1.45
C ARG A 100 20.17 -6.33 -1.17
N VAL A 101 20.02 -7.64 -1.08
CA VAL A 101 21.10 -8.60 -0.81
C VAL A 101 21.56 -9.22 -2.13
N PRO A 102 22.72 -8.81 -2.67
CA PRO A 102 23.24 -9.39 -3.90
C PRO A 102 23.70 -10.83 -3.67
N VAL A 103 23.38 -11.72 -4.60
CA VAL A 103 23.79 -13.13 -4.58
C VAL A 103 24.63 -13.43 -5.82
N LYS A 104 25.78 -14.06 -5.61
CA LYS A 104 26.68 -14.47 -6.68
C LYS A 104 27.10 -15.92 -6.50
N ASP A 105 27.16 -16.65 -7.60
CA ASP A 105 27.68 -18.02 -7.67
C ASP A 105 27.12 -18.98 -6.61
N SER A 106 25.82 -18.91 -6.33
CA SER A 106 25.15 -19.71 -5.29
C SER A 106 24.41 -20.91 -5.87
N PRO A 107 24.54 -22.13 -5.30
CA PRO A 107 23.63 -23.23 -5.62
C PRO A 107 22.17 -22.81 -5.35
N TRP A 108 21.21 -23.22 -6.18
CA TRP A 108 19.81 -22.81 -6.01
C TRP A 108 19.26 -23.19 -4.62
N ALA A 109 19.59 -24.37 -4.10
CA ALA A 109 19.24 -24.76 -2.74
C ALA A 109 19.82 -23.82 -1.65
N GLY A 110 21.03 -23.30 -1.86
CA GLY A 110 21.64 -22.29 -0.98
C GLY A 110 20.93 -20.95 -1.08
N TYR A 111 20.54 -20.55 -2.30
CA TYR A 111 19.71 -19.36 -2.53
C TYR A 111 18.36 -19.43 -1.82
N VAL A 112 17.65 -20.57 -1.91
CA VAL A 112 16.39 -20.81 -1.18
C VAL A 112 16.58 -20.75 0.33
N THR A 113 17.70 -21.29 0.82
CA THR A 113 18.03 -21.28 2.25
C THR A 113 18.25 -19.84 2.74
N LEU A 114 18.97 -19.03 1.98
CA LEU A 114 19.19 -17.61 2.29
C LEU A 114 17.86 -16.83 2.34
N ILE A 115 16.99 -17.02 1.34
CA ILE A 115 15.68 -16.36 1.27
C ILE A 115 14.84 -16.69 2.51
N ASN A 116 14.74 -17.97 2.87
CA ASN A 116 13.99 -18.41 4.04
C ASN A 116 14.62 -17.98 5.38
N ALA A 117 15.94 -17.81 5.42
CA ALA A 117 16.61 -17.26 6.60
C ALA A 117 16.34 -15.75 6.73
N LEU A 118 16.41 -15.01 5.63
CA LEU A 118 16.07 -13.58 5.59
C LEU A 118 14.62 -13.35 6.02
N ASP A 119 13.68 -14.13 5.50
CA ASP A 119 12.28 -14.04 5.89
C ASP A 119 12.07 -14.24 7.39
N ARG A 120 12.73 -15.23 7.98
CA ARG A 120 12.59 -15.52 9.41
C ARG A 120 13.14 -14.41 10.31
N GLU A 121 14.30 -13.86 9.96
CA GLU A 121 14.99 -12.85 10.78
C GLU A 121 14.44 -11.44 10.54
N MET A 122 14.01 -11.15 9.31
CA MET A 122 13.63 -9.80 8.88
C MET A 122 12.14 -9.62 8.61
N GLY A 123 11.42 -10.70 8.26
CA GLY A 123 10.00 -10.72 7.89
C GLY A 123 9.03 -10.93 9.07
N CYS A 124 9.54 -11.24 10.26
CA CYS A 124 8.73 -11.41 11.47
C CYS A 124 9.13 -10.41 12.56
N GLY A 125 8.26 -9.45 12.84
CA GLY A 125 8.35 -8.58 14.02
C GLY A 125 9.14 -7.28 13.83
N GLU A 126 9.36 -6.58 14.95
CA GLU A 126 9.98 -5.26 14.99
C GLU A 126 11.52 -5.35 15.05
N HIS A 127 12.16 -5.71 13.94
CA HIS A 127 13.62 -5.68 13.86
C HIS A 127 14.14 -4.22 13.90
N GLU A 128 15.10 -3.93 14.78
CA GLU A 128 15.58 -2.55 15.06
C GLU A 128 16.09 -1.82 13.81
N ILE A 129 16.70 -2.55 12.87
CA ILE A 129 17.17 -2.01 11.59
C ILE A 129 16.09 -1.25 10.83
N TRP A 130 14.85 -1.71 10.86
CA TRP A 130 13.74 -1.10 10.14
C TRP A 130 13.38 0.26 10.72
N ARG A 131 13.32 0.35 12.06
CA ARG A 131 13.11 1.63 12.77
C ARG A 131 14.26 2.60 12.51
N SER A 132 15.50 2.11 12.62
CA SER A 132 16.70 2.92 12.38
C SER A 132 16.74 3.49 10.95
N LEU A 133 16.41 2.68 9.94
CA LEU A 133 16.34 3.13 8.54
C LEU A 133 15.18 4.09 8.31
N LEU A 134 14.01 3.84 8.91
CA LEU A 134 12.87 4.73 8.82
C LEU A 134 13.18 6.09 9.44
N ASP A 135 13.81 6.14 10.60
CA ASP A 135 14.22 7.39 11.26
C ASP A 135 15.28 8.13 10.45
N LYS A 136 16.24 7.40 9.85
CA LYS A 136 17.24 7.96 8.93
C LYS A 136 16.60 8.66 7.72
N VAL A 137 15.43 8.19 7.26
CA VAL A 137 14.66 8.83 6.19
C VAL A 137 13.80 9.98 6.74
N ARG A 138 13.04 9.75 7.81
CA ARG A 138 12.05 10.70 8.33
C ARG A 138 12.69 11.97 8.89
N ALA A 139 13.79 11.87 9.62
CA ALA A 139 14.39 13.03 10.28
C ALA A 139 14.86 14.12 9.29
N PRO A 140 15.58 13.80 8.19
CA PRO A 140 15.95 14.78 7.18
C PRO A 140 14.75 15.37 6.43
N VAL A 141 13.69 14.59 6.18
CA VAL A 141 12.57 15.00 5.32
C VAL A 141 11.32 15.44 6.08
N ALA A 142 11.36 15.50 7.41
CA ALA A 142 10.21 15.85 8.25
C ALA A 142 9.42 17.09 7.79
N PRO A 143 10.04 18.20 7.32
CA PRO A 143 9.28 19.34 6.82
C PRO A 143 8.44 19.08 5.55
N ALA A 144 8.69 17.98 4.83
CA ALA A 144 7.93 17.54 3.66
C ALA A 144 6.81 16.56 4.01
N ILE A 145 6.77 16.04 5.23
CA ILE A 145 5.74 15.10 5.70
C ILE A 145 4.52 15.91 6.18
N ILE A 146 3.38 15.73 5.52
CA ILE A 146 2.16 16.50 5.76
C ILE A 146 1.20 15.67 6.61
N ARG A 147 0.81 16.22 7.77
CA ARG A 147 -0.02 15.53 8.77
C ARG A 147 0.57 14.15 9.14
N PRO A 148 1.76 14.10 9.75
CA PRO A 148 2.32 12.84 10.23
C PRO A 148 1.41 12.24 11.30
N PHE A 149 1.34 10.91 11.32
CA PHE A 149 0.65 10.15 12.36
C PHE A 149 1.51 8.96 12.79
N ALA A 150 1.13 8.35 13.92
CA ALA A 150 1.67 7.07 14.33
C ALA A 150 0.73 5.98 13.81
N SER A 151 1.29 5.02 13.09
CA SER A 151 0.61 3.81 12.66
C SER A 151 1.58 2.66 12.81
N ASP A 152 1.09 1.55 13.34
CA ASP A 152 1.82 0.29 13.39
C ASP A 152 1.57 -0.54 12.12
N LEU A 153 0.76 -0.02 11.20
CA LEU A 153 0.44 -0.67 9.94
C LEU A 153 1.67 -0.67 9.04
N GLN A 154 2.06 -1.87 8.65
CA GLN A 154 3.17 -2.13 7.75
C GLN A 154 2.81 -3.27 6.79
N GLU A 155 3.41 -3.25 5.62
CA GLU A 155 3.41 -4.38 4.69
C GLU A 155 4.83 -4.90 4.52
N GLU A 156 4.94 -6.20 4.30
CA GLU A 156 6.20 -6.90 4.15
C GLU A 156 6.16 -7.73 2.87
N TYR A 157 7.24 -7.71 2.11
CA TYR A 157 7.31 -8.46 0.85
C TYR A 157 8.73 -8.90 0.53
N LEU A 158 8.89 -10.14 0.08
CA LEU A 158 10.19 -10.73 -0.21
C LEU A 158 10.31 -11.11 -1.69
N LEU A 159 11.26 -10.51 -2.40
CA LEU A 159 11.52 -10.82 -3.80
C LEU A 159 12.79 -11.62 -3.96
N ALA A 160 12.69 -12.75 -4.65
CA ALA A 160 13.80 -13.56 -5.09
C ALA A 160 14.02 -13.35 -6.60
N ILE A 161 15.09 -12.64 -6.95
CA ILE A 161 15.41 -12.29 -8.33
C ILE A 161 16.60 -13.13 -8.81
N VAL A 162 16.47 -13.72 -9.99
CA VAL A 162 17.56 -14.41 -10.69
C VAL A 162 17.79 -13.72 -12.02
N GLN A 163 18.98 -13.13 -12.19
CA GLN A 163 19.40 -12.48 -13.44
C GLN A 163 20.29 -13.39 -14.29
N GLU A 164 21.04 -14.31 -13.70
CA GLU A 164 21.88 -15.21 -14.49
C GLU A 164 21.97 -16.58 -13.82
N TRP A 165 21.80 -17.62 -14.63
CA TRP A 165 22.02 -19.01 -14.24
C TRP A 165 23.45 -19.44 -14.64
N GLY A 166 24.09 -20.27 -13.82
CA GLY A 166 25.44 -20.81 -14.09
C GLY A 166 25.49 -21.80 -15.26
N SER A 167 24.33 -22.30 -15.69
CA SER A 167 24.16 -23.12 -16.90
C SER A 167 22.80 -22.81 -17.53
N PRO A 168 22.58 -23.12 -18.84
CA PRO A 168 21.29 -22.91 -19.47
C PRO A 168 20.18 -23.66 -18.74
N VAL A 169 19.13 -22.94 -18.34
CA VAL A 169 17.93 -23.49 -17.69
C VAL A 169 16.71 -23.22 -18.57
N GLU A 170 15.89 -24.24 -18.78
CA GLU A 170 14.58 -24.07 -19.41
C GLU A 170 13.62 -23.40 -18.42
N VAL A 171 13.38 -22.10 -18.60
CA VAL A 171 12.61 -21.25 -17.69
C VAL A 171 11.16 -21.73 -17.51
N ALA A 172 10.56 -22.25 -18.58
CA ALA A 172 9.23 -22.86 -18.55
C ALA A 172 9.12 -24.06 -17.59
N SER A 173 10.24 -24.75 -17.30
CA SER A 173 10.29 -25.90 -16.37
C SER A 173 10.47 -25.49 -14.90
N LEU A 174 10.83 -24.23 -14.59
CA LEU A 174 11.08 -23.76 -13.23
C LEU A 174 9.91 -24.01 -12.26
N PRO A 175 8.62 -23.85 -12.65
CA PRO A 175 7.49 -24.16 -11.77
C PRO A 175 7.43 -25.63 -11.30
N GLU A 176 8.06 -26.53 -12.05
CA GLU A 176 8.10 -27.95 -11.74
C GLU A 176 9.23 -28.31 -10.78
N ARG A 177 10.23 -27.44 -10.64
CA ARG A 177 11.43 -27.66 -9.83
C ARG A 177 11.09 -27.69 -8.33
N PRO A 178 11.66 -28.65 -7.57
CA PRO A 178 11.36 -28.80 -6.16
C PRO A 178 11.83 -27.63 -5.29
N GLU A 179 12.82 -26.85 -5.74
CA GLU A 179 13.36 -25.69 -5.03
C GLU A 179 12.42 -24.49 -5.04
N LEU A 180 11.58 -24.33 -6.08
CA LEU A 180 10.72 -23.15 -6.20
C LEU A 180 9.62 -23.13 -5.13
N ILE A 181 9.08 -24.29 -4.76
CA ILE A 181 7.99 -24.39 -3.78
C ILE A 181 8.41 -23.85 -2.40
N PRO A 182 9.47 -24.35 -1.73
CA PRO A 182 9.91 -23.81 -0.44
C PRO A 182 10.41 -22.36 -0.52
N LEU A 183 10.85 -21.89 -1.70
CA LEU A 183 11.18 -20.48 -1.92
C LEU A 183 9.91 -19.62 -1.83
N LEU A 184 8.83 -20.03 -2.49
CA LEU A 184 7.58 -19.28 -2.54
C LEU A 184 6.70 -19.45 -1.29
N SER A 185 6.72 -20.62 -0.65
CA SER A 185 5.84 -20.90 0.50
C SER A 185 6.47 -20.63 1.86
N GLY A 186 7.80 -20.61 1.95
CA GLY A 186 8.51 -20.60 3.23
C GLY A 186 8.46 -21.93 4.00
N GLU A 187 7.75 -22.91 3.47
CA GLU A 187 7.52 -24.20 4.12
C GLU A 187 8.60 -25.22 3.71
N SER A 188 9.17 -25.90 4.69
CA SER A 188 10.06 -27.04 4.45
C SER A 188 9.31 -28.35 4.21
N ARG A 189 8.02 -28.39 4.58
CA ARG A 189 7.16 -29.57 4.43
C ARG A 189 6.56 -29.62 3.03
N PRO A 190 6.42 -30.81 2.42
CA PRO A 190 5.73 -30.94 1.14
C PRO A 190 4.28 -30.43 1.23
N LEU A 191 3.91 -29.57 0.28
CA LEU A 191 2.54 -29.09 0.13
C LEU A 191 1.66 -30.15 -0.55
N SER A 192 0.35 -30.10 -0.28
CA SER A 192 -0.63 -30.87 -1.05
C SER A 192 -0.68 -30.39 -2.50
N GLU A 193 -1.17 -31.22 -3.42
CA GLU A 193 -1.29 -30.85 -4.84
C GLU A 193 -2.18 -29.60 -5.04
N GLY A 194 -3.28 -29.50 -4.27
CA GLY A 194 -4.15 -28.32 -4.28
C GLY A 194 -3.41 -27.07 -3.84
N ALA A 195 -2.69 -27.13 -2.70
CA ALA A 195 -1.91 -26.01 -2.20
C ALA A 195 -0.79 -25.61 -3.17
N ARG A 196 -0.14 -26.57 -3.84
CA ARG A 196 0.87 -26.28 -4.87
C ARG A 196 0.25 -25.56 -6.07
N LYS A 197 -0.94 -25.98 -6.52
CA LYS A 197 -1.65 -25.35 -7.61
C LYS A 197 -2.06 -23.91 -7.27
N ASP A 198 -2.52 -23.69 -6.04
CA ASP A 198 -2.88 -22.36 -5.55
C ASP A 198 -1.66 -21.45 -5.39
N LEU A 199 -0.54 -21.97 -4.88
CA LEU A 199 0.74 -21.24 -4.76
C LEU A 199 1.25 -20.76 -6.12
N LEU A 200 1.10 -21.58 -7.16
CA LEU A 200 1.54 -21.28 -8.53
C LEU A 200 0.45 -20.62 -9.39
N ARG A 201 -0.64 -20.14 -8.77
CA ARG A 201 -1.78 -19.54 -9.46
C ARG A 201 -1.41 -18.26 -10.20
N TYR A 202 -0.67 -17.36 -9.54
CA TYR A 202 -0.25 -16.09 -10.11
C TYR A 202 1.14 -16.23 -10.72
N LYS A 203 1.20 -16.75 -11.94
CA LYS A 203 2.43 -16.86 -12.71
C LYS A 203 2.28 -16.29 -14.11
N GLY A 204 3.35 -15.73 -14.65
CA GLY A 204 3.38 -15.18 -15.99
C GLY A 204 4.80 -15.12 -16.56
N SER A 205 4.87 -15.17 -17.89
CA SER A 205 6.07 -14.95 -18.69
C SER A 205 5.66 -14.13 -19.91
N TYR A 206 6.56 -13.30 -20.41
CA TYR A 206 6.41 -12.57 -21.66
C TYR A 206 7.33 -13.10 -22.75
N PHE A 207 8.54 -13.49 -22.37
CA PHE A 207 9.53 -14.14 -23.22
C PHE A 207 9.68 -15.62 -22.81
N GLU A 208 10.46 -16.37 -23.59
CA GLU A 208 10.74 -17.78 -23.28
C GLU A 208 11.74 -17.93 -22.14
N ASP A 209 12.45 -16.84 -21.79
CA ASP A 209 13.53 -16.77 -20.82
C ASP A 209 13.19 -15.97 -19.55
N ASP A 210 11.95 -15.49 -19.41
CA ASP A 210 11.47 -14.80 -18.20
C ASP A 210 10.37 -15.58 -17.46
N LEU A 211 10.28 -15.34 -16.15
CA LEU A 211 9.21 -15.90 -15.32
C LEU A 211 9.00 -15.04 -14.09
N VAL A 212 7.75 -14.69 -13.83
CA VAL A 212 7.29 -14.09 -12.58
C VAL A 212 6.30 -15.04 -11.93
N VAL A 213 6.51 -15.36 -10.66
CA VAL A 213 5.55 -16.08 -9.82
C VAL A 213 5.33 -15.28 -8.55
N LEU A 214 4.07 -14.97 -8.25
CA LEU A 214 3.67 -14.14 -7.11
C LEU A 214 2.88 -14.97 -6.11
N THR A 215 3.19 -14.79 -4.83
CA THR A 215 2.34 -15.16 -3.71
C THR A 215 1.86 -13.90 -2.99
N TRP A 216 1.24 -14.06 -1.83
CA TRP A 216 0.71 -12.95 -1.04
C TRP A 216 1.82 -12.15 -0.34
N ASP A 217 2.97 -12.78 -0.06
CA ASP A 217 4.10 -12.24 0.72
C ASP A 217 5.46 -12.38 0.02
N ARG A 218 5.54 -13.16 -1.09
CA ARG A 218 6.78 -13.46 -1.80
C ARG A 218 6.63 -13.42 -3.30
N ALA A 219 7.73 -13.16 -4.00
CA ALA A 219 7.81 -13.29 -5.45
C ALA A 219 9.10 -13.99 -5.89
N PHE A 220 8.99 -14.78 -6.95
CA PHE A 220 10.13 -15.24 -7.72
C PHE A 220 10.14 -14.55 -9.09
N VAL A 221 11.25 -13.93 -9.44
CA VAL A 221 11.45 -13.22 -10.71
C VAL A 221 12.72 -13.75 -11.38
N CYS A 222 12.56 -14.43 -12.50
CA CYS A 222 13.64 -14.78 -13.42
C CYS A 222 13.61 -13.76 -14.56
N GLU A 223 14.62 -12.89 -14.61
CA GLU A 223 14.75 -11.86 -15.64
C GLU A 223 16.21 -11.73 -16.07
N PRO A 224 16.61 -12.33 -17.20
CA PRO A 224 18.01 -12.36 -17.62
C PRO A 224 18.56 -11.01 -18.09
N ARG A 225 17.69 -10.03 -18.37
CA ARG A 225 18.10 -8.71 -18.87
C ARG A 225 18.57 -7.78 -17.75
N GLY A 226 18.24 -8.12 -16.50
CA GLY A 226 18.74 -7.45 -15.30
C GLY A 226 18.17 -6.05 -15.05
N ASP A 227 17.17 -5.64 -15.83
CA ASP A 227 16.67 -4.26 -15.88
C ASP A 227 15.13 -4.17 -15.88
N SER A 228 14.41 -5.22 -15.47
CA SER A 228 12.94 -5.20 -15.41
C SER A 228 12.38 -4.32 -14.29
N ASP A 229 11.37 -3.53 -14.63
CA ASP A 229 10.63 -2.66 -13.71
C ASP A 229 9.58 -3.44 -12.86
N VAL A 230 9.64 -4.78 -12.85
CA VAL A 230 8.72 -5.64 -12.07
C VAL A 230 8.79 -5.33 -10.57
N VAL A 231 9.98 -5.07 -10.02
CA VAL A 231 10.14 -4.79 -8.57
C VAL A 231 9.36 -3.54 -8.19
N GLU A 232 9.47 -2.46 -8.98
CA GLU A 232 8.78 -1.19 -8.77
C GLU A 232 7.26 -1.35 -8.84
N VAL A 233 6.77 -2.16 -9.78
CA VAL A 233 5.33 -2.45 -9.94
C VAL A 233 4.77 -3.26 -8.78
N LEU A 234 5.51 -4.27 -8.31
CA LEU A 234 5.12 -5.06 -7.14
C LEU A 234 5.13 -4.21 -5.86
N GLU A 235 6.16 -3.38 -5.68
CA GLU A 235 6.23 -2.45 -4.55
C GLU A 235 5.07 -1.46 -4.56
N MET A 236 4.71 -0.91 -5.74
CA MET A 236 3.57 -0.02 -5.88
C MET A 236 2.25 -0.70 -5.48
N ALA A 237 2.00 -1.92 -5.96
CA ALA A 237 0.78 -2.65 -5.59
C ALA A 237 0.70 -2.91 -4.06
N ASN A 238 1.83 -3.19 -3.40
CA ASN A 238 1.89 -3.28 -1.94
C ASN A 238 1.68 -1.92 -1.25
N ALA A 239 2.22 -0.84 -1.80
CA ALA A 239 2.00 0.51 -1.26
C ALA A 239 0.52 0.90 -1.33
N GLN A 240 -0.17 0.54 -2.40
CA GLN A 240 -1.63 0.73 -2.51
C GLN A 240 -2.40 -0.12 -1.51
N LEU A 241 -2.02 -1.40 -1.33
CA LEU A 241 -2.64 -2.25 -0.30
C LEU A 241 -2.53 -1.61 1.08
N LEU A 242 -1.32 -1.19 1.47
CA LEU A 242 -1.03 -0.56 2.75
C LEU A 242 -1.92 0.67 2.97
N GLU A 243 -2.05 1.50 1.94
CA GLU A 243 -2.84 2.71 1.98
C GLU A 243 -4.34 2.43 2.15
N PHE A 244 -4.89 1.48 1.38
CA PHE A 244 -6.29 1.08 1.53
C PHE A 244 -6.58 0.45 2.89
N ARG A 245 -5.64 -0.35 3.43
CA ARG A 245 -5.76 -0.89 4.79
C ARG A 245 -5.78 0.22 5.85
N TYR A 246 -4.95 1.25 5.68
CA TYR A 246 -4.96 2.40 6.58
C TYR A 246 -6.32 3.11 6.55
N TYR A 247 -6.90 3.34 5.36
CA TYR A 247 -8.24 3.92 5.27
C TYR A 247 -9.32 3.01 5.83
N ASP A 248 -9.20 1.70 5.64
CA ASP A 248 -10.13 0.73 6.19
C ASP A 248 -10.17 0.81 7.74
N GLU A 249 -9.01 0.87 8.38
CA GLU A 249 -8.86 1.06 9.84
C GLU A 249 -9.34 2.44 10.31
N LEU A 250 -8.98 3.51 9.60
CA LEU A 250 -9.43 4.87 9.92
C LEU A 250 -10.95 4.99 9.90
N LEU A 251 -11.58 4.40 8.88
CA LEU A 251 -13.04 4.42 8.74
C LEU A 251 -13.73 3.50 9.76
N ASP A 252 -13.12 2.37 10.13
CA ASP A 252 -13.63 1.52 11.21
C ASP A 252 -13.64 2.23 12.57
N ASP A 253 -12.68 3.11 12.82
CA ASP A 253 -12.62 3.92 14.04
C ASP A 253 -13.62 5.09 14.03
N GLU A 254 -13.87 5.72 12.88
CA GLU A 254 -14.76 6.88 12.77
C GLU A 254 -16.25 6.50 12.66
N LEU A 255 -16.59 5.34 12.07
CA LEU A 255 -17.97 4.89 11.90
C LEU A 255 -18.75 4.79 13.23
N PRO A 256 -18.24 4.11 14.29
CA PRO A 256 -18.92 4.07 15.59
C PRO A 256 -19.11 5.45 16.22
N ARG A 257 -18.08 6.30 16.14
CA ARG A 257 -18.15 7.68 16.67
C ARG A 257 -19.22 8.49 15.96
N MET A 258 -19.39 8.29 14.66
CA MET A 258 -20.48 8.91 13.90
C MET A 258 -21.84 8.43 14.40
N TYR A 259 -22.04 7.13 14.61
CA TYR A 259 -23.30 6.59 15.13
C TYR A 259 -23.65 7.14 16.52
N ASP A 260 -22.68 7.19 17.43
CA ASP A 260 -22.89 7.75 18.77
C ASP A 260 -23.31 9.23 18.71
N LEU A 261 -22.64 10.02 17.86
CA LEU A 261 -22.97 11.44 17.66
C LEU A 261 -24.37 11.64 17.05
N VAL A 262 -24.79 10.75 16.15
CA VAL A 262 -26.15 10.74 15.59
C VAL A 262 -27.17 10.48 16.70
N GLU A 263 -26.96 9.46 17.52
CA GLU A 263 -27.87 9.09 18.60
C GLU A 263 -27.99 10.20 19.66
N GLU A 264 -26.87 10.79 20.08
CA GLU A 264 -26.86 11.92 21.01
C GLU A 264 -27.63 13.13 20.47
N THR A 265 -27.49 13.40 19.17
CA THR A 265 -28.13 14.55 18.54
C THR A 265 -29.62 14.31 18.30
N GLN A 266 -30.05 13.08 18.03
CA GLN A 266 -31.47 12.70 17.95
C GLN A 266 -32.19 12.87 19.29
N ARG A 267 -31.53 12.58 20.42
CA ARG A 267 -32.09 12.76 21.76
C ARG A 267 -32.29 14.25 22.15
N ALA A 268 -31.65 15.18 21.45
CA ALA A 268 -31.75 16.61 21.74
C ALA A 268 -32.91 17.27 20.97
N THR A 269 -34.02 17.55 21.66
CA THR A 269 -35.25 18.17 21.11
C THR A 269 -35.19 19.72 20.93
N SER A 270 -34.00 20.32 20.93
CA SER A 270 -33.83 21.80 20.98
C SER A 270 -33.35 22.40 19.65
N ILE A 271 -33.55 23.71 19.44
CA ILE A 271 -32.96 24.54 18.36
C ILE A 271 -31.44 24.38 18.25
N LEU A 272 -30.77 24.04 19.36
CA LEU A 272 -29.34 23.72 19.40
C LEU A 272 -28.98 22.43 18.62
N SER A 273 -29.93 21.51 18.42
CA SER A 273 -29.73 20.26 17.65
C SER A 273 -29.47 20.53 16.17
N ALA A 274 -30.20 21.45 15.53
CA ALA A 274 -29.98 21.80 14.12
C ALA A 274 -28.56 22.33 13.86
N ARG A 275 -28.02 23.12 14.79
CA ARG A 275 -26.62 23.58 14.73
C ARG A 275 -25.62 22.43 14.95
N LYS A 276 -25.91 21.49 15.84
CA LYS A 276 -25.09 20.30 16.08
C LYS A 276 -25.07 19.39 14.84
N PHE A 277 -26.23 19.11 14.25
CA PHE A 277 -26.35 18.34 13.01
C PHE A 277 -25.57 18.98 11.86
N SER A 278 -25.69 20.30 11.66
CA SER A 278 -24.93 21.00 10.61
C SER A 278 -23.42 20.90 10.81
N ARG A 279 -22.91 20.96 12.05
CA ARG A 279 -21.48 20.77 12.33
C ARG A 279 -21.03 19.33 12.08
N LEU A 280 -21.82 18.36 12.53
CA LEU A 280 -21.55 16.93 12.31
C LEU A 280 -21.49 16.63 10.80
N ALA A 281 -22.51 17.10 10.07
CA ALA A 281 -22.57 16.97 8.62
C ALA A 281 -21.35 17.58 7.93
N ARG A 282 -20.87 18.75 8.40
CA ARG A 282 -19.64 19.36 7.86
C ARG A 282 -18.39 18.52 8.16
N LYS A 283 -18.26 17.95 9.37
CA LYS A 283 -17.14 17.06 9.71
C LYS A 283 -17.12 15.82 8.81
N LEU A 284 -18.28 15.17 8.64
CA LEU A 284 -18.41 13.99 7.78
C LEU A 284 -18.11 14.31 6.31
N TYR A 285 -18.60 15.45 5.82
CA TYR A 285 -18.30 15.92 4.46
C TYR A 285 -16.79 16.11 4.24
N THR A 286 -16.09 16.74 5.19
CA THR A 286 -14.64 16.89 5.11
C THR A 286 -13.93 15.53 5.08
N LEU A 287 -14.31 14.60 5.96
CA LEU A 287 -13.71 13.26 5.99
C LEU A 287 -13.90 12.51 4.66
N VAL A 288 -15.13 12.49 4.13
CA VAL A 288 -15.43 11.85 2.85
C VAL A 288 -14.63 12.50 1.72
N ALA A 289 -14.57 13.84 1.67
CA ALA A 289 -13.80 14.54 0.64
C ALA A 289 -12.30 14.22 0.73
N GLU A 290 -11.72 14.22 1.93
CA GLU A 290 -10.30 13.92 2.14
C GLU A 290 -9.96 12.49 1.74
N VAL A 291 -10.74 11.49 2.19
CA VAL A 291 -10.47 10.09 1.84
C VAL A 291 -10.72 9.83 0.37
N THR A 292 -11.75 10.44 -0.24
CA THR A 292 -12.02 10.29 -1.69
C THR A 292 -10.87 10.84 -2.54
N GLU A 293 -10.36 12.03 -2.22
CA GLU A 293 -9.20 12.62 -2.92
C GLU A 293 -7.98 11.70 -2.85
N LEU A 294 -7.79 11.04 -1.71
CA LEU A 294 -6.68 10.13 -1.51
C LEU A 294 -6.85 8.80 -2.23
N THR A 295 -8.03 8.18 -2.15
CA THR A 295 -8.30 6.95 -2.89
C THR A 295 -8.10 7.18 -4.39
N GLU A 296 -8.51 8.34 -4.90
CA GLU A 296 -8.23 8.74 -6.29
C GLU A 296 -6.73 8.88 -6.56
N ARG A 297 -5.93 9.44 -5.63
CA ARG A 297 -4.47 9.53 -5.77
C ARG A 297 -3.81 8.14 -5.81
N VAL A 298 -4.27 7.23 -4.96
CA VAL A 298 -3.76 5.84 -4.87
C VAL A 298 -4.10 5.06 -6.13
N ASP A 299 -5.34 5.15 -6.60
CA ASP A 299 -5.79 4.48 -7.82
C ASP A 299 -5.06 4.99 -9.07
N ASN A 300 -4.75 6.29 -9.13
CA ASN A 300 -4.04 6.90 -10.25
C ASN A 300 -2.51 6.87 -10.11
N ALA A 301 -1.97 6.33 -9.02
CA ALA A 301 -0.53 6.35 -8.75
C ALA A 301 0.30 5.68 -9.86
N LEU A 302 -0.27 4.66 -10.53
CA LEU A 302 0.32 3.99 -11.69
C LEU A 302 -0.66 3.98 -12.86
N GLN A 303 -0.34 4.73 -13.91
CA GLN A 303 -1.10 4.74 -15.16
C GLN A 303 -0.58 3.64 -16.08
N VAL A 304 -1.44 2.66 -16.35
CA VAL A 304 -1.15 1.54 -17.26
C VAL A 304 -1.91 1.77 -18.57
N THR A 305 -1.19 1.90 -19.68
CA THR A 305 -1.76 2.34 -20.96
C THR A 305 -1.48 1.36 -22.11
N GLU A 306 -0.25 0.89 -22.30
CA GLU A 306 0.12 0.09 -23.48
C GLU A 306 1.10 -1.07 -23.22
N ASP A 307 1.81 -1.17 -22.08
CA ASP A 307 2.75 -2.27 -21.84
C ASP A 307 2.01 -3.53 -21.37
N VAL A 308 1.90 -4.53 -22.25
CA VAL A 308 1.16 -5.76 -21.96
C VAL A 308 1.80 -6.58 -20.83
N TYR A 309 3.13 -6.53 -20.67
CA TYR A 309 3.83 -7.32 -19.66
C TYR A 309 3.65 -6.74 -18.26
N LEU A 310 4.06 -5.49 -18.05
CA LEU A 310 3.97 -4.88 -16.73
C LEU A 310 2.54 -4.65 -16.29
N ALA A 311 1.63 -4.31 -17.23
CA ALA A 311 0.19 -4.28 -16.93
C ALA A 311 -0.30 -5.61 -16.36
N ARG A 312 0.15 -6.73 -16.94
CA ARG A 312 -0.24 -8.07 -16.52
C ARG A 312 0.38 -8.41 -15.16
N VAL A 313 1.66 -8.10 -14.94
CA VAL A 313 2.31 -8.30 -13.64
C VAL A 313 1.63 -7.48 -12.55
N TYR A 314 1.36 -6.21 -12.81
CA TYR A 314 0.62 -5.33 -11.91
C TYR A 314 -0.77 -5.88 -11.60
N THR A 315 -1.52 -6.31 -12.60
CA THR A 315 -2.86 -6.91 -12.41
C THR A 315 -2.78 -8.17 -11.55
N MET A 316 -1.78 -9.03 -11.81
CA MET A 316 -1.55 -10.23 -10.97
C MET A 316 -1.21 -9.84 -9.53
N ALA A 317 -0.43 -8.78 -9.31
CA ALA A 317 -0.06 -8.29 -7.98
C ALA A 317 -1.29 -7.76 -7.21
N VAL A 318 -2.05 -6.84 -7.83
CA VAL A 318 -3.30 -6.28 -7.28
C VAL A 318 -4.30 -7.38 -6.88
N ASP A 319 -4.40 -8.44 -7.68
CA ASP A 319 -5.26 -9.58 -7.40
C ASP A 319 -4.69 -10.51 -6.31
N SER A 320 -3.38 -10.79 -6.32
CA SER A 320 -2.69 -11.62 -5.32
C SER A 320 -2.73 -10.98 -3.92
N PHE A 321 -2.45 -9.68 -3.86
CA PHE A 321 -2.40 -8.89 -2.62
C PHE A 321 -3.80 -8.52 -2.10
N ARG A 322 -4.85 -8.83 -2.86
CA ARG A 322 -6.25 -8.52 -2.53
C ARG A 322 -6.53 -7.03 -2.36
N VAL A 323 -5.83 -6.18 -3.12
CA VAL A 323 -6.05 -4.73 -3.13
C VAL A 323 -7.51 -4.41 -3.45
N LYS A 324 -8.09 -5.05 -4.48
CA LYS A 324 -9.49 -4.81 -4.91
C LYS A 324 -10.52 -5.08 -3.80
N PRO A 325 -10.53 -6.25 -3.11
CA PRO A 325 -11.40 -6.46 -1.96
C PRO A 325 -11.30 -5.40 -0.86
N VAL A 326 -10.09 -4.95 -0.52
CA VAL A 326 -9.88 -3.94 0.54
C VAL A 326 -10.38 -2.58 0.08
N SER A 327 -10.02 -2.14 -1.14
CA SER A 327 -10.54 -0.91 -1.75
C SER A 327 -12.09 -0.90 -1.80
N ALA A 328 -12.72 -1.99 -2.22
CA ALA A 328 -14.19 -2.09 -2.24
C ALA A 328 -14.82 -2.01 -0.84
N ALA A 329 -14.12 -2.46 0.21
CA ALA A 329 -14.58 -2.30 1.60
C ALA A 329 -14.53 -0.83 2.03
N VAL A 330 -13.45 -0.11 1.68
CA VAL A 330 -13.31 1.33 1.89
C VAL A 330 -14.42 2.11 1.17
N ASP A 331 -14.65 1.84 -0.11
CA ASP A 331 -15.71 2.49 -0.89
C ASP A 331 -17.09 2.30 -0.27
N ARG A 332 -17.38 1.07 0.21
CA ARG A 332 -18.63 0.77 0.90
C ARG A 332 -18.76 1.57 2.19
N LYS A 333 -17.70 1.67 3.00
CA LYS A 333 -17.69 2.46 4.23
C LYS A 333 -17.90 3.95 3.94
N LEU A 334 -17.24 4.50 2.92
CA LEU A 334 -17.43 5.87 2.47
C LEU A 334 -18.88 6.14 2.02
N SER A 335 -19.49 5.20 1.28
CA SER A 335 -20.90 5.30 0.89
C SER A 335 -21.83 5.37 2.10
N ILE A 336 -21.62 4.53 3.12
CA ILE A 336 -22.42 4.54 4.35
C ILE A 336 -22.30 5.90 5.08
N ILE A 337 -21.10 6.46 5.14
CA ILE A 337 -20.86 7.78 5.76
C ILE A 337 -21.57 8.88 4.97
N LYS A 338 -21.50 8.82 3.63
CA LYS A 338 -22.16 9.78 2.74
C LYS A 338 -23.69 9.72 2.88
N ASP A 339 -24.26 8.52 2.96
CA ASP A 339 -25.70 8.33 3.16
C ASP A 339 -26.13 8.87 4.53
N THR A 340 -25.34 8.61 5.57
CA THR A 340 -25.58 9.13 6.92
C THR A 340 -25.50 10.66 6.97
N TYR A 341 -24.51 11.25 6.31
CA TYR A 341 -24.39 12.70 6.14
C TYR A 341 -25.64 13.29 5.48
N THR A 342 -26.11 12.69 4.39
CA THR A 342 -27.26 13.18 3.62
C THR A 342 -28.52 13.14 4.49
N ALA A 343 -28.75 12.03 5.19
CA ALA A 343 -29.87 11.89 6.12
C ALA A 343 -29.83 12.94 7.26
N LEU A 344 -28.67 13.20 7.85
CA LEU A 344 -28.51 14.21 8.90
C LEU A 344 -28.74 15.63 8.39
N PHE A 345 -28.31 15.92 7.17
CA PHE A 345 -28.50 17.23 6.55
C PHE A 345 -29.98 17.49 6.22
N ASP A 346 -30.69 16.46 5.75
CA ASP A 346 -32.12 16.51 5.45
C ASP A 346 -32.92 16.73 6.75
N GLU A 347 -32.63 15.98 7.82
CA GLU A 347 -33.25 16.16 9.14
C GLU A 347 -33.04 17.58 9.69
N ALA A 348 -31.82 18.12 9.59
CA ALA A 348 -31.52 19.47 10.03
C ALA A 348 -32.23 20.56 9.20
N SER A 349 -32.49 20.28 7.93
CA SER A 349 -33.21 21.19 7.03
C SER A 349 -34.71 21.13 7.27
N GLY A 350 -35.27 19.93 7.47
CA GLY A 350 -36.66 19.69 7.87
C GLY A 350 -37.02 20.39 9.18
N LYS A 351 -36.22 20.21 10.24
CA LYS A 351 -36.46 20.89 11.53
C LYS A 351 -36.46 22.41 11.37
N ARG A 352 -35.55 22.99 10.57
CA ARG A 352 -35.54 24.45 10.32
C ARG A 352 -36.82 24.92 9.63
N ALA A 353 -37.34 24.15 8.67
CA ALA A 353 -38.60 24.44 8.00
C ALA A 353 -39.79 24.35 8.97
N GLU A 354 -39.84 23.32 9.82
CA GLU A 354 -40.87 23.17 10.87
C GLU A 354 -40.85 24.34 11.86
N TRP A 355 -39.66 24.79 12.30
CA TRP A 355 -39.55 25.96 13.17
C TRP A 355 -40.00 27.25 12.49
N LEU A 356 -39.71 27.42 11.19
CA LEU A 356 -40.20 28.56 10.42
C LEU A 356 -41.73 28.52 10.32
N GLU A 357 -42.31 27.34 10.11
CA GLU A 357 -43.75 27.12 10.09
C GLU A 357 -44.39 27.46 11.44
N ILE A 358 -43.84 26.94 12.55
CA ILE A 358 -44.31 27.28 13.91
C ILE A 358 -44.19 28.78 14.17
N ALA A 359 -43.10 29.44 13.76
CA ALA A 359 -42.93 30.88 13.92
C ALA A 359 -43.98 31.67 13.14
N ILE A 360 -44.30 31.25 11.90
CA ILE A 360 -45.38 31.84 11.08
C ILE A 360 -46.73 31.63 11.77
N VAL A 361 -47.01 30.41 12.26
CA VAL A 361 -48.26 30.10 12.97
C VAL A 361 -48.40 30.96 14.25
N ILE A 362 -47.33 31.10 15.04
CA ILE A 362 -47.33 31.96 16.24
C ILE A 362 -47.55 33.43 15.87
N LEU A 363 -46.90 33.92 14.80
CA LEU A 363 -47.09 35.29 14.32
C LEU A 363 -48.55 35.55 13.95
N ILE A 364 -49.17 34.63 13.21
CA ILE A 364 -50.59 34.71 12.81
C ILE A 364 -51.49 34.71 14.04
N VAL A 365 -51.26 33.81 15.01
CA VAL A 365 -52.05 33.76 16.25
C VAL A 365 -51.92 35.05 17.04
N PHE A 366 -50.70 35.60 17.13
CA PHE A 366 -50.44 36.87 17.82
C PHE A 366 -51.16 38.05 17.14
N GLU A 367 -51.14 38.11 15.81
CA GLU A 367 -51.85 39.12 15.02
C GLU A 367 -53.37 39.05 15.22
N VAL A 368 -53.93 37.83 15.22
CA VAL A 368 -55.36 37.60 15.48
C VAL A 368 -55.77 38.06 16.89
N ILE A 369 -54.96 37.75 17.91
CA ILE A 369 -55.23 38.18 19.29
C ILE A 369 -55.20 39.71 19.40
N LEU A 370 -54.21 40.37 18.81
CA LEU A 370 -54.12 41.83 18.79
C LEU A 370 -55.30 42.48 18.07
N ALA A 371 -55.70 41.93 16.92
CA ALA A 371 -56.85 42.41 16.16
C ALA A 371 -58.15 42.29 16.98
N LEU A 372 -58.34 41.20 17.72
CA LEU A 372 -59.48 41.00 18.62
C LEU A 372 -59.47 41.97 19.82
N LEU A 373 -58.29 42.20 20.42
CA LEU A 373 -58.14 43.13 21.54
C LEU A 373 -58.32 44.60 21.13
N TRP A 374 -58.10 44.95 19.87
CA TRP A 374 -58.38 46.30 19.35
C TRP A 374 -59.84 46.51 18.92
N HIS A 375 -60.64 45.45 18.80
CA HIS A 375 -62.06 45.52 18.44
C HIS A 375 -63.03 45.34 19.62
N ILE A 376 -62.51 45.14 20.83
CA ILE A 376 -63.23 45.25 22.12
C ILE A 376 -62.88 46.62 22.71
#